data_AF-A0A954IQB6-F1
#
_entry.id   AF-A0A954IQB6-F1
#
_cell.length_a   1.000
_cell.length_b   1.000
_cell.length_c   1.000
_cell.angle_alpha   90.00
_cell.angle_beta   90.00
_cell.angle_gamma   90.00
#
_symmetry.space_group_name_H-M   'P 1'
#
loop_
_entity.id
_entity.type
_entity.pdbx_description
1 polymer ?
#
loop_
_entity_poly.entity_id
_entity_poly.type
_entity_poly.pdbx_seq_one_letter_code
_entity_poly.pdbx_strand_id
1 'polypeptide(L)'
;MVLAKNGMVATSHPLAAQVGLQILQDGGNAVDAAIAVNAMLGLVEPMSCGIGGDLFVIHWDAKTQKLYGLNASGRSPFSLNRDVFREKKLDQIPIDGPLSWSVPGCVDGWSVLQERFGKQDFKTVLAPAIHYGKEGVPVPEVIASYWKGGEKAFEKWPDSADTYLIDGKAPRFGEVFKNPRLAATYQTLADKGRDAFYKGAIAEEIVKFSEAHGGYFQRKDLEEHTSTWVEPVSTNYRGYEVYE
;
A
#
# COMPACT_ATOMS: atom_id res chain seq x y z
N MET A 1 13.48 -10.73 22.28
CA MET A 1 13.41 -9.30 22.64
C MET A 1 14.51 -8.57 21.90
N VAL A 2 14.17 -7.53 21.14
CA VAL A 2 15.14 -6.66 20.44
C VAL A 2 15.26 -5.37 21.25
N LEU A 3 16.47 -4.84 21.42
CA LEU A 3 16.75 -3.60 22.16
C LEU A 3 17.60 -2.67 21.29
N ALA A 4 17.32 -1.37 21.29
CA ALA A 4 18.06 -0.37 20.53
C ALA A 4 18.13 0.96 21.29
N LYS A 5 19.20 1.75 21.07
CA LYS A 5 19.38 3.08 21.69
C LYS A 5 18.85 4.25 20.85
N ASN A 6 18.65 4.06 19.54
CA ASN A 6 18.37 5.16 18.61
C ASN A 6 17.04 5.01 17.88
N GLY A 7 16.87 3.93 17.11
CA GLY A 7 15.65 3.66 16.36
C GLY A 7 15.42 2.17 16.20
N MET A 8 14.17 1.79 15.97
CA MET A 8 13.76 0.41 15.76
C MET A 8 12.64 0.39 14.71
N VAL A 9 12.65 -0.62 13.86
CA VAL A 9 11.58 -0.91 12.91
C VAL A 9 11.07 -2.31 13.19
N ALA A 10 9.75 -2.43 13.36
CA ALA A 10 9.07 -3.70 13.56
C ALA A 10 8.00 -3.85 12.47
N THR A 11 8.02 -4.97 11.76
CA THR A 11 7.10 -5.29 10.66
C THR A 11 7.06 -6.81 10.47
N SER A 12 6.08 -7.30 9.70
CA SER A 12 5.85 -8.73 9.40
C SER A 12 6.94 -9.36 8.54
N HIS A 13 7.75 -8.57 7.84
CA HIS A 13 8.78 -9.09 6.94
C HIS A 13 10.21 -8.61 7.30
N PRO A 14 11.18 -9.53 7.50
CA PRO A 14 12.53 -9.17 7.94
C PRO A 14 13.25 -8.24 6.97
N LEU A 15 13.10 -8.45 5.65
CA LEU A 15 13.70 -7.56 4.65
C LEU A 15 13.10 -6.15 4.69
N ALA A 16 11.79 -6.01 4.92
CA ALA A 16 11.16 -4.70 5.05
C ALA A 16 11.66 -3.99 6.32
N ALA A 17 11.83 -4.73 7.43
CA ALA A 17 12.43 -4.20 8.65
C ALA A 17 13.86 -3.68 8.42
N GLN A 18 14.68 -4.43 7.67
CA GLN A 18 16.04 -4.02 7.30
C GLN A 18 16.03 -2.76 6.43
N VAL A 19 15.14 -2.67 5.44
CA VAL A 19 15.01 -1.47 4.60
C VAL A 19 14.62 -0.25 5.45
N GLY A 20 13.63 -0.38 6.33
CA GLY A 20 13.26 0.70 7.24
C GLY A 20 14.41 1.12 8.15
N LEU A 21 15.16 0.16 8.69
CA LEU A 21 16.33 0.44 9.52
C LEU A 21 17.42 1.18 8.72
N GLN A 22 17.66 0.77 7.47
CA GLN A 22 18.61 1.44 6.58
C GLN A 22 18.22 2.90 6.35
N ILE A 23 16.93 3.18 6.08
CA ILE A 23 16.42 4.56 5.93
C ILE A 23 16.68 5.40 7.19
N LEU A 24 16.48 4.83 8.38
CA LEU A 24 16.81 5.52 9.65
C LEU A 24 18.32 5.77 9.79
N GLN A 25 19.16 4.79 9.42
CA GLN A 25 20.61 4.91 9.45
C GLN A 25 21.13 5.98 8.47
N ASP A 26 20.45 6.14 7.34
CA ASP A 26 20.73 7.15 6.31
C ASP A 26 20.14 8.54 6.66
N GLY A 27 19.67 8.73 7.89
CA GLY A 27 19.22 10.01 8.41
C GLY A 27 17.75 10.35 8.15
N GLY A 28 16.99 9.42 7.57
CA GLY A 28 15.53 9.47 7.50
C GLY A 28 14.89 9.41 8.88
N ASN A 29 13.63 9.82 8.96
CA ASN A 29 12.84 9.74 10.19
C ASN A 29 11.84 8.56 10.16
N ALA A 30 10.98 8.49 11.18
CA ALA A 30 9.98 7.44 11.29
C ALA A 30 9.00 7.40 10.11
N VAL A 31 8.65 8.56 9.53
CA VAL A 31 7.77 8.64 8.35
C VAL A 31 8.47 8.14 7.10
N ASP A 32 9.72 8.58 6.86
CA ASP A 32 10.51 8.12 5.71
C ASP A 32 10.69 6.59 5.75
N ALA A 33 11.05 6.06 6.92
CA ALA A 33 11.22 4.63 7.13
C ALA A 33 9.90 3.86 6.98
N ALA A 34 8.77 4.39 7.49
CA ALA A 34 7.47 3.75 7.36
C ALA A 34 6.99 3.66 5.91
N ILE A 35 7.21 4.71 5.10
CA ILE A 35 6.88 4.70 3.66
C ILE A 35 7.72 3.64 2.94
N ALA A 36 9.05 3.60 3.18
CA ALA A 36 9.93 2.61 2.58
C ALA A 36 9.56 1.17 2.99
N VAL A 37 9.20 0.96 4.25
CA VAL A 37 8.71 -0.33 4.76
C VAL A 37 7.41 -0.73 4.06
N ASN A 38 6.43 0.16 3.96
CA ASN A 38 5.14 -0.17 3.34
C ASN A 38 5.29 -0.44 1.83
N ALA A 39 6.15 0.29 1.12
CA ALA A 39 6.49 0.00 -0.27
C ALA A 39 7.17 -1.37 -0.43
N MET A 40 8.08 -1.74 0.48
CA MET A 40 8.67 -3.07 0.50
C MET A 40 7.63 -4.16 0.78
N LEU A 41 6.74 -3.97 1.75
CA LEU A 41 5.67 -4.92 2.04
C LEU A 41 4.75 -5.13 0.83
N GLY A 42 4.44 -4.08 0.07
CA GLY A 42 3.69 -4.21 -1.18
C GLY A 42 4.37 -5.09 -2.24
N LEU A 43 5.70 -5.28 -2.16
CA LEU A 43 6.45 -6.18 -3.03
C LEU A 43 6.57 -7.60 -2.43
N VAL A 44 6.91 -7.69 -1.14
CA VAL A 44 7.35 -8.94 -0.50
C VAL A 44 6.24 -9.65 0.28
N GLU A 45 5.12 -8.97 0.51
CA GLU A 45 3.90 -9.46 1.16
C GLU A 45 2.65 -8.92 0.42
N PRO A 46 2.52 -9.15 -0.90
CA PRO A 46 1.50 -8.50 -1.74
C PRO A 46 0.07 -8.95 -1.44
N MET A 47 -0.13 -10.04 -0.69
CA MET A 47 -1.44 -10.50 -0.26
C MET A 47 -2.01 -9.69 0.91
N SER A 48 -1.18 -8.91 1.61
CA SER A 48 -1.59 -8.17 2.82
C SER A 48 -1.75 -6.67 2.57
N CYS A 49 -0.91 -6.04 1.74
CA CYS A 49 -0.99 -4.61 1.45
C CYS A 49 -0.33 -4.23 0.11
N GLY A 50 -0.52 -2.98 -0.32
CA GLY A 50 0.18 -2.39 -1.46
C GLY A 50 -0.42 -1.05 -1.86
N ILE A 51 0.13 -0.43 -2.92
CA ILE A 51 -0.34 0.87 -3.43
C ILE A 51 -1.76 0.83 -4.02
N GLY A 52 -2.31 -0.36 -4.24
CA GLY A 52 -3.70 -0.57 -4.62
C GLY A 52 -4.67 -0.60 -3.44
N GLY A 53 -4.20 -0.42 -2.20
CA GLY A 53 -5.02 -0.40 -1.00
C GLY A 53 -4.99 0.95 -0.27
N ASP A 54 -5.30 0.89 1.03
CA ASP A 54 -5.46 2.03 1.92
C ASP A 54 -4.34 2.10 2.98
N LEU A 55 -4.27 3.22 3.70
CA LEU A 55 -3.30 3.42 4.78
C LEU A 55 -3.95 4.15 5.97
N PHE A 56 -3.59 3.74 7.18
CA PHE A 56 -3.93 4.44 8.42
C PHE A 56 -2.65 4.65 9.23
N VAL A 57 -2.51 5.82 9.85
CA VAL A 57 -1.30 6.16 10.63
C VAL A 57 -1.66 6.86 11.92
N ILE A 58 -1.03 6.43 13.01
CA ILE A 58 -0.88 7.20 14.24
C ILE A 58 0.58 7.63 14.32
N HIS A 59 0.81 8.94 14.27
CA HIS A 59 2.16 9.52 14.28
C HIS A 59 2.35 10.44 15.48
N TRP A 60 3.36 10.14 16.30
CA TRP A 60 3.84 11.04 17.33
C TRP A 60 4.95 11.93 16.77
N ASP A 61 4.71 13.24 16.71
CA ASP A 61 5.74 14.22 16.39
C ASP A 61 6.46 14.67 17.66
N ALA A 62 7.71 14.23 17.82
CA ALA A 62 8.54 14.58 18.97
C ALA A 62 8.85 16.09 19.06
N LYS A 63 8.81 16.84 17.94
CA LYS A 63 9.11 18.28 17.96
C LYS A 63 7.97 19.07 18.59
N THR A 64 6.73 18.75 18.22
CA THR A 64 5.54 19.44 18.73
C THR A 64 4.92 18.76 19.94
N GLN A 65 5.35 17.53 20.25
CA GLN A 65 4.76 16.66 21.28
C GLN A 65 3.26 16.46 21.07
N LYS A 66 2.88 16.21 19.81
CA LYS A 66 1.50 15.98 19.39
C LYS A 66 1.35 14.64 18.69
N LEU A 67 0.20 14.01 18.91
CA LEU A 67 -0.23 12.84 18.19
C LEU A 67 -1.09 13.26 17.00
N TYR A 68 -0.89 12.61 15.86
CA TYR A 68 -1.65 12.85 14.64
C TYR A 68 -2.24 11.53 14.14
N GLY A 69 -3.51 11.54 13.78
CA GLY A 69 -4.14 10.45 13.04
C GLY A 69 -4.24 10.80 11.55
N LEU A 70 -4.00 9.83 10.69
CA LEU A 70 -4.26 9.93 9.26
C LEU A 70 -5.14 8.78 8.82
N ASN A 71 -6.27 9.12 8.19
CA ASN A 71 -7.10 8.20 7.44
C ASN A 71 -6.85 8.44 5.95
N ALA A 72 -6.13 7.52 5.31
CA ALA A 72 -5.91 7.46 3.87
C ALA A 72 -6.68 6.29 3.26
N SER A 73 -7.96 6.16 3.62
CA SER A 73 -8.87 5.17 3.05
C SER A 73 -9.51 5.67 1.76
N GLY A 74 -9.69 4.76 0.82
CA GLY A 74 -10.36 5.00 -0.43
C GLY A 74 -11.82 5.39 -0.29
N ARG A 75 -12.28 6.27 -1.18
CA ARG A 75 -13.71 6.56 -1.34
C ARG A 75 -14.30 5.60 -2.36
N SER A 76 -15.57 5.25 -2.20
CA SER A 76 -16.33 4.58 -3.26
C SER A 76 -16.42 5.47 -4.50
N PRO A 77 -16.50 4.90 -5.71
CA PRO A 77 -16.73 5.68 -6.92
C PRO A 77 -17.98 6.56 -6.81
N PHE A 78 -17.94 7.79 -7.32
CA PHE A 78 -19.08 8.73 -7.34
C PHE A 78 -20.30 8.14 -8.02
N SER A 79 -20.10 7.31 -9.05
CA SER A 79 -21.17 6.71 -9.84
C SER A 79 -21.77 5.45 -9.20
N LEU A 80 -21.09 4.84 -8.22
CA LEU A 80 -21.53 3.60 -7.58
C LEU A 80 -22.45 3.91 -6.39
N ASN A 81 -23.70 3.50 -6.50
CA ASN A 81 -24.71 3.71 -5.47
C ASN A 81 -25.57 2.46 -5.25
N ARG A 82 -26.42 2.48 -4.22
CA ARG A 82 -27.24 1.32 -3.82
C ARG A 82 -28.17 0.80 -4.93
N ASP A 83 -28.64 1.65 -5.84
CA ASP A 83 -29.57 1.22 -6.88
C ASP A 83 -28.88 0.30 -7.90
N VAL A 84 -27.58 0.48 -8.15
CA VAL A 84 -26.76 -0.46 -8.95
C VAL A 84 -26.82 -1.88 -8.39
N PHE A 85 -26.70 -2.02 -7.06
CA PHE A 85 -26.75 -3.33 -6.41
C PHE A 85 -28.15 -3.94 -6.49
N ARG A 86 -29.20 -3.13 -6.33
CA ARG A 86 -30.60 -3.56 -6.50
C ARG A 86 -30.89 -4.05 -7.92
N GLU A 87 -30.45 -3.31 -8.93
CA GLU A 87 -30.60 -3.68 -10.35
C GLU A 87 -29.88 -4.99 -10.68
N LYS A 88 -28.69 -5.19 -10.10
CA LYS A 88 -27.92 -6.44 -10.21
C LYS A 88 -28.45 -7.56 -9.32
N LYS A 89 -29.52 -7.33 -8.55
CA LYS A 89 -30.12 -8.28 -7.60
C LYS A 89 -29.10 -8.82 -6.58
N LEU A 90 -28.26 -7.93 -6.07
CA LEU A 90 -27.28 -8.21 -5.04
C LEU A 90 -27.77 -7.67 -3.70
N ASP A 91 -27.84 -8.55 -2.70
CA ASP A 91 -28.25 -8.19 -1.33
C ASP A 91 -27.08 -7.67 -0.48
N GLN A 92 -25.84 -7.81 -0.98
CA GLN A 92 -24.61 -7.36 -0.33
C GLN A 92 -23.55 -7.02 -1.38
N ILE A 93 -22.55 -6.23 -0.98
CA ILE A 93 -21.37 -5.97 -1.81
C ILE A 93 -20.60 -7.30 -1.95
N PRO A 94 -20.24 -7.72 -3.18
CA PRO A 94 -19.40 -8.90 -3.38
C PRO A 94 -18.05 -8.77 -2.66
N ILE A 95 -17.47 -9.89 -2.26
CA ILE A 95 -16.16 -9.90 -1.59
C ILE A 95 -14.98 -9.74 -2.57
N ASP A 96 -15.23 -9.97 -3.87
CA ASP A 96 -14.25 -9.86 -4.94
C ASP A 96 -14.80 -9.12 -6.16
N GLY A 97 -13.89 -8.59 -6.97
CA GLY A 97 -14.20 -7.94 -8.25
C GLY A 97 -14.61 -6.47 -8.16
N PRO A 98 -14.97 -5.85 -9.30
CA PRO A 98 -14.96 -4.40 -9.43
C PRO A 98 -16.01 -3.63 -8.61
N LEU A 99 -17.05 -4.31 -8.14
CA LEU A 99 -18.09 -3.71 -7.29
C LEU A 99 -17.64 -3.50 -5.84
N SER A 100 -16.53 -4.12 -5.43
CA SER A 100 -15.98 -3.99 -4.07
C SER A 100 -14.80 -3.02 -4.00
N TRP A 101 -14.44 -2.37 -5.10
CA TRP A 101 -13.27 -1.50 -5.18
C TRP A 101 -13.57 -0.08 -4.68
N SER A 102 -12.64 0.47 -3.90
CA SER A 102 -12.54 1.87 -3.52
C SER A 102 -11.24 2.46 -4.08
N VAL A 103 -11.20 3.77 -4.27
CA VAL A 103 -10.02 4.44 -4.83
C VAL A 103 -8.81 4.21 -3.93
N PRO A 104 -7.68 3.65 -4.38
CA PRO A 104 -6.54 3.36 -3.50
C PRO A 104 -6.02 4.62 -2.78
N GLY A 105 -6.00 4.63 -1.44
CA GLY A 105 -5.55 5.79 -0.67
C GLY A 105 -4.08 5.77 -0.22
N CYS A 106 -3.40 4.63 -0.32
CA CYS A 106 -2.03 4.44 0.17
C CYS A 106 -1.03 5.51 -0.34
N VAL A 107 -0.99 5.78 -1.65
CA VAL A 107 -0.01 6.72 -2.24
C VAL A 107 -0.27 8.16 -1.84
N ASP A 108 -1.54 8.57 -1.73
CA ASP A 108 -1.90 9.89 -1.21
C ASP A 108 -1.47 10.01 0.26
N GLY A 109 -1.72 8.97 1.07
CA GLY A 109 -1.28 8.91 2.45
C GLY A 109 0.24 9.07 2.59
N TRP A 110 1.04 8.35 1.78
CA TRP A 110 2.49 8.54 1.74
C TRP A 110 2.88 9.98 1.41
N SER A 111 2.24 10.59 0.41
CA SER A 111 2.54 11.94 -0.04
C SER A 111 2.25 12.97 1.06
N VAL A 112 1.10 12.87 1.70
CA VAL A 112 0.65 13.81 2.74
C VAL A 112 1.48 13.67 4.02
N LEU A 113 1.92 12.46 4.37
CA LEU A 113 2.88 12.23 5.46
C LEU A 113 4.25 12.80 5.13
N GLN A 114 4.78 12.53 3.95
CA GLN A 114 6.08 13.03 3.51
C GLN A 114 6.12 14.55 3.48
N GLU A 115 5.09 15.19 2.90
CA GLU A 115 5.02 16.65 2.81
C GLU A 115 5.03 17.30 4.19
N ARG A 116 4.29 16.73 5.16
CA ARG A 116 4.17 17.31 6.50
C ARG A 116 5.34 16.98 7.42
N PHE A 117 5.85 15.76 7.35
CA PHE A 117 6.76 15.21 8.35
C PHE A 117 8.03 14.60 7.77
N GLY A 118 8.08 14.25 6.48
CA GLY A 118 9.21 13.58 5.86
C GLY A 118 10.50 14.40 5.86
N LYS A 119 11.64 13.71 5.74
CA LYS A 119 12.96 14.31 5.47
C LYS A 119 13.57 13.87 4.15
N GLN A 120 13.06 12.79 3.56
CA GLN A 120 13.57 12.22 2.32
C GLN A 120 12.47 12.20 1.26
N ASP A 121 12.87 12.32 -0.01
CA ASP A 121 11.96 12.32 -1.15
C ASP A 121 11.54 10.89 -1.55
N PHE A 122 10.51 10.77 -2.41
CA PHE A 122 10.06 9.47 -2.92
C PHE A 122 11.15 8.71 -3.66
N LYS A 123 12.06 9.43 -4.33
CA LYS A 123 13.21 8.80 -4.99
C LYS A 123 14.07 8.02 -4.00
N THR A 124 14.31 8.57 -2.82
CA THR A 124 15.10 7.91 -1.77
C THR A 124 14.31 6.79 -1.11
N VAL A 125 13.08 7.05 -0.64
CA VAL A 125 12.34 6.04 0.15
C VAL A 125 11.80 4.88 -0.68
N LEU A 126 11.58 5.05 -1.99
CA LEU A 126 11.13 3.97 -2.89
C LEU A 126 12.29 3.22 -3.58
N ALA A 127 13.52 3.76 -3.55
CA ALA A 127 14.67 3.13 -4.20
C ALA A 127 14.88 1.65 -3.80
N PRO A 128 14.76 1.25 -2.52
CA PRO A 128 14.90 -0.15 -2.14
C PRO A 128 13.85 -1.06 -2.80
N ALA A 129 12.58 -0.66 -2.81
CA ALA A 129 11.51 -1.45 -3.42
C ALA A 129 11.65 -1.53 -4.94
N ILE A 130 12.15 -0.46 -5.59
CA ILE A 130 12.48 -0.47 -7.02
C ILE A 130 13.61 -1.46 -7.31
N HIS A 131 14.67 -1.47 -6.49
CA HIS A 131 15.80 -2.38 -6.64
C HIS A 131 15.37 -3.84 -6.46
N TYR A 132 14.75 -4.17 -5.33
CA TYR A 132 14.30 -5.53 -5.04
C TYR A 132 13.20 -6.01 -5.99
N GLY A 133 12.35 -5.12 -6.51
CA GLY A 133 11.35 -5.49 -7.51
C GLY A 133 11.97 -5.95 -8.83
N LYS A 134 13.16 -5.44 -9.19
CA LYS A 134 13.91 -5.83 -10.40
C LYS A 134 14.79 -7.05 -10.16
N GLU A 135 15.57 -7.04 -9.08
CA GLU A 135 16.53 -8.10 -8.77
C GLU A 135 15.86 -9.37 -8.23
N GLY A 136 14.76 -9.18 -7.50
CA GLY A 136 13.98 -10.23 -6.87
C GLY A 136 14.36 -10.49 -5.43
N VAL A 137 13.49 -11.21 -4.73
CA VAL A 137 13.67 -11.60 -3.32
C VAL A 137 13.32 -13.07 -3.11
N PRO A 138 14.07 -13.82 -2.30
CA PRO A 138 13.68 -15.17 -1.91
C PRO A 138 12.45 -15.11 -0.99
N VAL A 139 11.42 -15.92 -1.29
CA VAL A 139 10.15 -15.90 -0.56
C VAL A 139 10.26 -16.68 0.77
N PRO A 140 9.96 -16.06 1.92
CA PRO A 140 9.93 -16.77 3.21
C PRO A 140 8.77 -17.76 3.34
N GLU A 141 8.88 -18.71 4.27
CA GLU A 141 7.94 -19.83 4.41
C GLU A 141 6.50 -19.39 4.69
N VAL A 142 6.31 -18.48 5.65
CA VAL A 142 4.99 -17.94 6.01
C VAL A 142 4.35 -17.22 4.81
N ILE A 143 5.15 -16.45 4.07
CA ILE A 143 4.70 -15.74 2.88
C ILE A 143 4.30 -16.71 1.77
N ALA A 144 5.11 -17.72 1.49
CA ALA A 144 4.79 -18.76 0.51
C ALA A 144 3.48 -19.49 0.86
N SER A 145 3.25 -19.76 2.14
CA SER A 145 1.99 -20.38 2.61
C SER A 145 0.77 -19.50 2.32
N TYR A 146 0.83 -18.20 2.66
CA TYR A 146 -0.27 -17.28 2.37
C TYR A 146 -0.49 -17.10 0.87
N TRP A 147 0.59 -16.97 0.09
CA TRP A 147 0.52 -16.80 -1.36
C TRP A 147 -0.16 -18.00 -2.03
N LYS A 148 0.18 -19.22 -1.61
CA LYS A 148 -0.46 -20.45 -2.08
C LYS A 148 -1.96 -20.48 -1.78
N GLY A 149 -2.39 -19.92 -0.64
CA GLY A 149 -3.81 -19.79 -0.30
C GLY A 149 -4.59 -18.92 -1.29
N GLY A 150 -3.93 -17.94 -1.92
CA GLY A 150 -4.50 -17.05 -2.93
C GLY A 150 -4.39 -17.53 -4.38
N GLU A 151 -3.70 -18.64 -4.68
CA GLU A 151 -3.39 -19.07 -6.06
C GLU A 151 -4.63 -19.11 -6.97
N LYS A 152 -5.75 -19.64 -6.46
CA LYS A 152 -7.01 -19.76 -7.22
C LYS A 152 -7.65 -18.41 -7.57
N ALA A 153 -7.37 -17.36 -6.79
CA ALA A 153 -7.92 -16.03 -7.08
C ALA A 153 -7.40 -15.47 -8.42
N PHE A 154 -6.21 -15.92 -8.86
CA PHE A 154 -5.59 -15.48 -10.10
C PHE A 154 -6.19 -16.13 -11.35
N GLU A 155 -6.96 -17.22 -11.24
CA GLU A 155 -7.62 -17.87 -12.38
C GLU A 155 -8.54 -16.90 -13.15
N LYS A 156 -9.14 -15.93 -12.44
CA LYS A 156 -10.02 -14.91 -13.02
C LYS A 156 -9.27 -13.73 -13.65
N TRP A 157 -7.98 -13.57 -13.37
CA TRP A 157 -7.23 -12.34 -13.64
C TRP A 157 -5.86 -12.66 -14.27
N PRO A 158 -5.80 -12.84 -15.62
CA PRO A 158 -4.57 -13.23 -16.30
C PRO A 158 -3.38 -12.31 -16.03
N ASP A 159 -3.59 -10.99 -15.97
CA ASP A 159 -2.53 -10.02 -15.69
C ASP A 159 -1.97 -10.16 -14.26
N SER A 160 -2.84 -10.53 -13.31
CA SER A 160 -2.42 -10.81 -11.92
C SER A 160 -1.71 -12.15 -11.83
N ALA A 161 -2.17 -13.18 -12.57
CA ALA A 161 -1.47 -14.46 -12.66
C ALA A 161 -0.05 -14.28 -13.21
N ASP A 162 0.11 -13.54 -14.30
CA ASP A 162 1.41 -13.22 -14.91
C ASP A 162 2.32 -12.39 -13.98
N THR A 163 1.74 -11.58 -13.09
CA THR A 163 2.52 -10.75 -12.16
C THR A 163 2.92 -11.49 -10.89
N TYR A 164 2.06 -12.37 -10.36
CA TYR A 164 2.21 -12.94 -9.02
C TYR A 164 2.45 -14.44 -8.99
N LEU A 165 2.46 -15.13 -10.14
CA LEU A 165 2.78 -16.55 -10.24
C LEU A 165 4.10 -16.76 -11.01
N ILE A 166 4.86 -17.77 -10.58
CA ILE A 166 6.06 -18.26 -11.27
C ILE A 166 5.64 -19.54 -11.99
N ASP A 167 5.71 -19.52 -13.32
CA ASP A 167 5.27 -20.62 -14.19
C ASP A 167 3.85 -21.12 -13.86
N GLY A 168 2.95 -20.17 -13.55
CA GLY A 168 1.54 -20.46 -13.23
C GLY A 168 1.31 -21.02 -11.82
N LYS A 169 2.31 -20.98 -10.93
CA LYS A 169 2.20 -21.40 -9.53
C LYS A 169 2.63 -20.32 -8.55
N ALA A 170 2.00 -20.31 -7.37
CA ALA A 170 2.40 -19.42 -6.31
C ALA A 170 3.86 -19.71 -5.93
N PRO A 171 4.69 -18.68 -5.70
CA PRO A 171 6.08 -18.87 -5.30
C PRO A 171 6.21 -19.77 -4.06
N ARG A 172 7.11 -20.74 -4.11
CA ARG A 172 7.44 -21.60 -2.97
C ARG A 172 8.51 -20.96 -2.10
N PHE A 173 8.65 -21.49 -0.89
CA PHE A 173 9.74 -21.11 0.02
C PHE A 173 11.10 -21.15 -0.69
N GLY A 174 11.85 -20.06 -0.59
CA GLY A 174 13.18 -19.90 -1.19
C GLY A 174 13.19 -19.58 -2.68
N GLU A 175 12.07 -19.68 -3.40
CA GLU A 175 12.00 -19.21 -4.79
C GLU A 175 12.14 -17.70 -4.84
N VAL A 176 12.81 -17.21 -5.89
CA VAL A 176 13.04 -15.78 -6.10
C VAL A 176 11.86 -15.19 -6.84
N PHE A 177 11.09 -14.33 -6.18
CA PHE A 177 10.00 -13.57 -6.79
C PHE A 177 10.50 -12.20 -7.28
N LYS A 178 10.07 -11.80 -8.48
CA LYS A 178 10.37 -10.50 -9.10
C LYS A 178 9.07 -9.81 -9.49
N ASN A 179 9.02 -8.49 -9.37
CA ASN A 179 7.90 -7.69 -9.86
C ASN A 179 8.42 -6.42 -10.57
N PRO A 180 8.96 -6.55 -11.79
CA PRO A 180 9.50 -5.43 -12.54
C PRO A 180 8.42 -4.40 -12.92
N ARG A 181 7.15 -4.82 -13.02
CA ARG A 181 6.01 -3.92 -13.27
C ARG A 181 5.78 -2.98 -12.08
N LEU A 182 5.72 -3.52 -10.86
CA LEU A 182 5.61 -2.70 -9.65
C LEU A 182 6.84 -1.81 -9.46
N ALA A 183 8.04 -2.30 -9.76
CA ALA A 183 9.25 -1.48 -9.73
C ALA A 183 9.18 -0.29 -10.72
N ALA A 184 8.60 -0.48 -11.91
CA ALA A 184 8.38 0.60 -12.87
C ALA A 184 7.31 1.60 -12.37
N THR A 185 6.26 1.12 -11.71
CA THR A 185 5.27 1.99 -11.05
C THR A 185 5.93 2.82 -9.96
N TYR A 186 6.72 2.21 -9.06
CA TYR A 186 7.46 2.93 -8.02
C TYR A 186 8.49 3.91 -8.60
N GLN A 187 9.16 3.57 -9.70
CA GLN A 187 10.03 4.51 -10.40
C GLN A 187 9.24 5.73 -10.90
N THR A 188 8.05 5.51 -11.45
CA THR A 188 7.18 6.61 -11.89
C THR A 188 6.77 7.52 -10.73
N LEU A 189 6.45 6.94 -9.56
CA LEU A 189 6.16 7.73 -8.35
C LEU A 189 7.39 8.47 -7.81
N ALA A 190 8.57 7.84 -7.84
CA ALA A 190 9.83 8.48 -7.48
C ALA A 190 10.13 9.71 -8.36
N ASP A 191 9.83 9.63 -9.65
CA ASP A 191 10.15 10.69 -10.62
C ASP A 191 9.09 11.79 -10.67
N LYS A 192 7.81 11.45 -10.47
CA LYS A 192 6.67 12.35 -10.74
C LYS A 192 5.75 12.58 -9.53
N GLY A 193 6.05 11.95 -8.40
CA GLY A 193 5.29 12.08 -7.16
C GLY A 193 3.89 11.47 -7.23
N ARG A 194 3.07 11.86 -6.26
CA ARG A 194 1.67 11.45 -6.08
C ARG A 194 0.83 11.55 -7.35
N ASP A 195 0.94 12.66 -8.07
CA ASP A 195 0.05 12.96 -9.19
C ASP A 195 0.28 12.02 -10.38
N ALA A 196 1.41 11.29 -10.46
CA ALA A 196 1.52 10.20 -11.43
C ALA A 196 0.52 9.07 -11.19
N PHE A 197 0.17 8.78 -9.93
CA PHE A 197 -0.80 7.75 -9.57
C PHE A 197 -2.23 8.21 -9.81
N TYR A 198 -2.57 9.41 -9.34
CA TYR A 198 -3.95 9.90 -9.29
C TYR A 198 -4.34 10.76 -10.49
N LYS A 199 -3.36 11.31 -11.22
CA LYS A 199 -3.59 12.20 -12.36
C LYS A 199 -2.89 11.79 -13.67
N GLY A 200 -2.00 10.80 -13.61
CA GLY A 200 -1.19 10.36 -14.75
C GLY A 200 -1.73 9.10 -15.42
N ALA A 201 -0.87 8.47 -16.23
CA ALA A 201 -1.18 7.25 -16.97
C ALA A 201 -1.61 6.07 -16.08
N ILE A 202 -1.15 6.01 -14.82
CA ILE A 202 -1.59 4.98 -13.88
C ILE A 202 -3.10 5.09 -13.62
N ALA A 203 -3.60 6.32 -13.42
CA ALA A 203 -5.03 6.55 -13.21
C ALA A 203 -5.85 6.18 -14.45
N GLU A 204 -5.32 6.47 -15.64
CA GLU A 204 -5.96 6.13 -16.91
C GLU A 204 -6.08 4.61 -17.07
N GLU A 205 -5.01 3.86 -16.78
CA GLU A 205 -5.04 2.39 -16.84
C GLU A 205 -5.97 1.78 -15.79
N ILE A 206 -6.04 2.33 -14.56
CA ILE A 206 -6.99 1.90 -13.53
C ILE A 206 -8.44 2.08 -14.01
N VAL A 207 -8.78 3.26 -14.55
CA VAL A 207 -10.14 3.56 -15.04
C VAL A 207 -10.49 2.66 -16.22
N LYS A 208 -9.58 2.50 -17.18
CA LYS A 208 -9.76 1.62 -18.34
C LYS A 208 -9.95 0.16 -17.93
N PHE A 209 -9.16 -0.33 -16.98
CA PHE A 209 -9.31 -1.69 -16.46
C PHE A 209 -10.64 -1.87 -15.73
N SER A 210 -11.04 -0.89 -14.92
CA SER A 210 -12.34 -0.86 -14.25
C SER A 210 -13.47 -0.94 -15.27
N GLU A 211 -13.51 -0.06 -16.28
CA GLU A 211 -14.55 -0.04 -17.31
C GLU A 211 -14.65 -1.38 -18.05
N ALA A 212 -13.51 -1.94 -18.47
CA ALA A 212 -13.46 -3.21 -19.20
C ALA A 212 -14.01 -4.41 -18.40
N HIS A 213 -14.02 -4.34 -17.08
CA HIS A 213 -14.45 -5.43 -16.20
C HIS A 213 -15.76 -5.13 -15.45
N GLY A 214 -16.48 -4.06 -15.82
CA GLY A 214 -17.76 -3.69 -15.20
C GLY A 214 -17.63 -3.00 -13.84
N GLY A 215 -16.48 -2.39 -13.58
CA GLY A 215 -16.24 -1.47 -12.48
C GLY A 215 -16.75 -0.06 -12.74
N TYR A 216 -16.67 0.76 -11.70
CA TYR A 216 -17.31 2.08 -11.65
C TYR A 216 -16.33 3.24 -11.49
N PHE A 217 -15.02 2.99 -11.47
CA PHE A 217 -14.04 4.07 -11.41
C PHE A 217 -14.15 4.96 -12.64
N GLN A 218 -14.17 6.26 -12.37
CA GLN A 218 -14.08 7.34 -13.30
C GLN A 218 -12.83 8.14 -12.98
N ARG A 219 -12.34 8.91 -13.97
CA ARG A 219 -11.16 9.74 -13.79
C ARG A 219 -11.26 10.67 -12.58
N LYS A 220 -12.44 11.27 -12.39
CA LYS A 220 -12.79 12.15 -11.28
C LYS A 220 -12.59 11.49 -9.91
N ASP A 221 -12.90 10.20 -9.77
CA ASP A 221 -12.76 9.48 -8.49
C ASP A 221 -11.32 9.50 -7.98
N LEU A 222 -10.37 9.35 -8.91
CA LEU A 222 -8.95 9.31 -8.61
C LEU A 222 -8.38 10.72 -8.44
N GLU A 223 -8.80 11.68 -9.27
CA GLU A 223 -8.31 13.06 -9.21
C GLU A 223 -8.71 13.80 -7.92
N GLU A 224 -9.93 13.55 -7.43
CA GLU A 224 -10.48 14.19 -6.22
C GLU A 224 -10.17 13.41 -4.93
N HIS A 225 -9.51 12.26 -5.02
CA HIS A 225 -9.12 11.50 -3.84
C HIS A 225 -8.15 12.30 -2.97
N THR A 226 -8.41 12.30 -1.66
CA THR A 226 -7.57 12.94 -0.63
C THR A 226 -7.62 12.18 0.70
N SER A 227 -6.50 12.09 1.40
CA SER A 227 -6.45 11.61 2.78
C SER A 227 -6.98 12.65 3.75
N THR A 228 -7.46 12.20 4.91
CA THR A 228 -8.03 13.03 5.95
C THR A 228 -7.20 12.94 7.22
N TRP A 229 -6.72 14.08 7.72
CA TRP A 229 -6.15 14.16 9.06
C TRP A 229 -7.27 14.10 10.10
N VAL A 230 -7.08 13.26 11.10
CA VAL A 230 -8.05 13.01 12.18
C VAL A 230 -7.38 13.14 13.53
N GLU A 231 -8.18 13.44 14.55
CA GLU A 231 -7.75 13.29 15.94
C GLU A 231 -7.96 11.80 16.33
N PRO A 232 -6.92 11.07 16.74
CA PRO A 232 -7.06 9.70 17.21
C PRO A 232 -8.03 9.63 18.39
N VAL A 233 -8.88 8.61 18.44
CA VAL A 233 -9.74 8.41 19.61
C VAL A 233 -8.88 7.93 20.77
N SER A 234 -9.20 8.34 22.00
CA SER A 234 -8.43 7.93 23.17
C SER A 234 -9.28 7.56 24.37
N THR A 235 -8.69 6.77 25.27
CA THR A 235 -9.24 6.48 26.58
C THR A 235 -8.14 6.33 27.62
N ASN A 236 -8.43 6.68 28.87
CA ASN A 236 -7.52 6.42 29.98
C ASN A 236 -7.75 5.01 30.53
N TYR A 237 -6.68 4.22 30.62
CA TYR A 237 -6.68 2.94 31.30
C TYR A 237 -5.53 2.86 32.30
N ARG A 238 -5.89 2.84 33.60
CA ARG A 238 -4.93 2.70 34.72
C ARG A 238 -3.79 3.73 34.69
N GLY A 239 -4.09 4.97 34.28
CA GLY A 239 -3.09 6.04 34.21
C GLY A 239 -2.31 6.13 32.89
N TYR A 240 -2.68 5.34 31.88
CA TYR A 240 -2.13 5.42 30.53
C TYR A 240 -3.20 5.88 29.54
N GLU A 241 -2.85 6.80 28.65
CA GLU A 241 -3.67 7.13 27.48
C GLU A 241 -3.45 6.09 26.38
N VAL A 242 -4.52 5.46 25.95
CA VAL A 242 -4.55 4.48 24.85
C VAL A 242 -5.22 5.14 23.65
N TYR A 243 -4.61 5.06 22.47
CA TYR A 243 -5.06 5.72 21.24
C TYR A 243 -5.32 4.71 20.13
N GLU A 244 -6.33 4.99 19.30
CA GLU A 244 -6.68 4.30 18.05
C GLU A 244 -7.06 5.30 16.95
#